data_AF-A0A519GCN8-F1
#
_entry.id   AF-A0A519GCN8-F1
#
_cell.length_a   1.000
_cell.length_b   1.000
_cell.length_c   1.000
_cell.angle_alpha   90.00
_cell.angle_beta   90.00
_cell.angle_gamma   90.00
#
_symmetry.space_group_name_H-M   'P 1'
#
loop_
_entity.id
_entity.type
_entity.pdbx_description
1 polymer ?
#
loop_
_entity_poly.entity_id
_entity_poly.type
_entity_poly.pdbx_seq_one_letter_code
_entity_poly.pdbx_strand_id
1 'polypeptide(L)'
;MTSESSDRSVLGRLAGFTIAKAPWMIGGWLLFVVAVNVLVPQLETVVAKDSTPFVPETAPSLRAVKEMDSTFGNGKSRSFIVVVAERKGGLTTEDTRYVTTLASRLEKDTTNVTYVQDLSEPQLRKALTSKDGEA
;
A
#
# COMPACT_ATOMS: atom_id res chain seq x y z
N MET A 1 13.00 -54.22 -36.81
CA MET A 1 14.01 -53.13 -36.83
C MET A 1 13.60 -51.98 -37.76
N THR A 2 12.30 -51.67 -37.88
CA THR A 2 11.74 -50.78 -38.93
C THR A 2 10.92 -49.60 -38.41
N SER A 3 10.59 -49.55 -37.11
CA SER A 3 9.79 -48.43 -36.54
C SER A 3 10.65 -47.20 -36.21
N GLU A 4 11.91 -47.42 -35.83
CA GLU A 4 12.79 -46.35 -35.32
C GLU A 4 13.22 -45.34 -36.40
N SER A 5 13.31 -45.76 -37.67
CA SER A 5 13.67 -44.88 -38.79
C SER A 5 12.49 -44.00 -39.26
N SER A 6 11.26 -44.52 -39.16
CA SER A 6 10.06 -43.79 -39.55
C SER A 6 9.78 -42.63 -38.58
N ASP A 7 9.88 -42.88 -37.27
CA ASP A 7 9.67 -41.86 -36.24
C ASP A 7 10.69 -40.73 -36.33
N ARG A 8 11.97 -41.03 -36.59
CA ARG A 8 13.00 -39.99 -36.79
C ARG A 8 12.71 -39.07 -37.97
N SER A 9 12.13 -39.60 -39.05
CA SER A 9 11.80 -38.82 -40.25
C SER A 9 10.57 -37.92 -40.07
N VAL A 10 9.56 -38.40 -39.32
CA VAL A 10 8.35 -37.65 -38.99
C VAL A 10 8.66 -36.55 -37.99
N LEU A 11 9.45 -36.85 -36.96
CA LEU A 11 9.93 -35.87 -35.98
C LEU A 11 10.81 -34.81 -36.63
N GLY A 12 11.69 -35.18 -37.58
CA GLY A 12 12.51 -34.22 -38.33
C GLY A 12 11.70 -33.25 -39.20
N ARG A 13 10.64 -33.74 -39.86
CA ARG A 13 9.74 -32.90 -40.68
C ARG A 13 8.85 -32.00 -39.84
N LEU A 14 8.35 -32.48 -38.70
CA LEU A 14 7.60 -31.69 -37.73
C LEU A 14 8.50 -30.63 -37.08
N ALA A 15 9.73 -30.97 -36.70
CA ALA A 15 10.70 -30.02 -36.18
C ALA A 15 11.04 -28.94 -37.21
N GLY A 16 11.31 -29.29 -38.46
CA GLY A 16 11.56 -28.33 -39.54
C GLY A 16 10.38 -27.37 -39.80
N PHE A 17 9.15 -27.89 -39.77
CA PHE A 17 7.94 -27.07 -39.93
C PHE A 17 7.69 -26.14 -38.73
N THR A 18 7.98 -26.62 -37.51
CA THR A 18 7.82 -25.85 -36.27
C THR A 18 8.88 -24.74 -36.18
N ILE A 19 10.12 -25.03 -36.60
CA ILE A 19 11.22 -24.05 -36.66
C ILE A 19 10.98 -22.99 -37.74
N ALA A 20 10.45 -23.38 -38.91
CA ALA A 20 10.16 -22.43 -39.99
C ALA A 20 9.10 -21.37 -39.62
N LYS A 21 8.24 -21.66 -38.64
CA LYS A 21 7.20 -20.76 -38.10
C LYS A 21 7.50 -20.25 -36.69
N ALA A 22 8.63 -20.66 -36.10
CA ALA A 22 9.08 -20.21 -34.78
C ALA A 22 9.10 -18.68 -34.60
N PRO A 23 9.56 -17.84 -35.57
CA PRO A 23 9.55 -16.39 -35.37
C PRO A 23 8.14 -15.80 -35.22
N TRP A 24 7.13 -16.39 -35.88
CA TRP A 24 5.73 -15.96 -35.72
C TRP A 24 5.14 -16.40 -34.38
N MET A 25 5.47 -17.60 -33.91
CA MET A 25 5.06 -18.09 -32.60
C MET A 25 5.68 -17.25 -31.48
N ILE A 26 7.00 -16.98 -31.57
CA ILE A 26 7.73 -16.14 -30.63
C ILE A 26 7.18 -14.70 -30.67
N GLY A 27 6.95 -14.16 -31.87
CA GLY A 27 6.36 -12.82 -32.04
C GLY A 27 4.95 -12.71 -31.45
N GLY A 28 4.11 -13.72 -31.66
CA GLY A 28 2.77 -13.79 -31.07
C GLY A 28 2.80 -13.86 -29.54
N TRP A 29 3.69 -14.67 -28.97
CA TRP A 29 3.89 -14.75 -27.51
C TRP A 29 4.45 -13.45 -26.93
N LEU A 30 5.39 -12.81 -27.60
CA LEU A 30 5.91 -11.50 -27.18
C LEU A 30 4.81 -10.44 -27.21
N LEU A 31 4.03 -10.38 -28.28
CA LEU A 31 2.90 -9.46 -28.39
C LEU A 31 1.88 -9.70 -27.27
N PHE A 32 1.58 -10.97 -26.96
CA PHE A 32 0.67 -11.34 -25.87
C PHE A 32 1.21 -10.89 -24.52
N VAL A 33 2.50 -11.13 -24.23
CA VAL A 33 3.14 -10.67 -22.98
C VAL A 33 3.08 -9.15 -22.85
N VAL A 34 3.38 -8.41 -23.93
CA VAL A 34 3.29 -6.95 -23.94
C VAL A 34 1.85 -6.49 -23.73
N ALA A 35 0.88 -7.08 -24.41
CA ALA A 35 -0.54 -6.75 -24.25
C ALA A 35 -1.01 -7.00 -22.81
N VAL A 36 -0.69 -8.16 -22.22
CA VAL A 36 -1.02 -8.46 -20.82
C VAL A 36 -0.37 -7.46 -19.87
N ASN A 37 0.90 -7.09 -20.09
CA ASN A 37 1.59 -6.13 -19.24
C ASN A 37 0.98 -4.71 -19.30
N VAL A 38 0.47 -4.30 -20.47
CA VAL A 38 -0.18 -3.00 -20.67
C VAL A 38 -1.62 -3.00 -20.14
N LEU A 39 -2.37 -4.08 -20.37
CA LEU A 39 -3.79 -4.16 -20.02
C LEU A 39 -4.01 -4.54 -18.54
N VAL A 40 -3.13 -5.35 -17.96
CA VAL A 40 -3.24 -5.73 -16.54
C VAL A 40 -2.50 -4.68 -15.72
N PRO A 41 -3.20 -3.93 -14.84
CA PRO A 41 -2.53 -3.01 -13.93
C PRO A 41 -1.51 -3.78 -13.10
N GLN A 42 -0.29 -3.25 -13.01
CA GLN A 42 0.79 -3.87 -12.26
C GLN A 42 0.32 -4.19 -10.83
N LEU A 43 0.74 -5.34 -10.31
CA LEU A 43 0.32 -5.87 -9.01
C LEU A 43 0.43 -4.84 -7.87
N GLU A 44 1.35 -3.89 -7.98
CA GLU A 44 1.53 -2.76 -7.07
C GLU A 44 0.26 -1.89 -6.93
N THR A 45 -0.45 -1.64 -8.03
CA THR A 45 -1.72 -0.89 -8.04
C THR A 45 -2.88 -1.74 -7.50
N VAL A 46 -2.82 -3.06 -7.71
CA VAL A 46 -3.85 -4.01 -7.23
C VAL A 46 -3.69 -4.23 -5.72
N VAL A 47 -2.47 -4.35 -5.20
CA VAL A 47 -2.20 -4.48 -3.75
C VAL A 47 -2.50 -3.17 -3.01
N ALA A 48 -2.26 -2.01 -3.63
CA ALA A 48 -2.66 -0.72 -3.06
C ALA A 48 -4.20 -0.54 -2.99
N LYS A 49 -4.96 -1.18 -3.89
CA LYS A 49 -6.44 -1.14 -3.88
C LYS A 49 -7.07 -2.25 -3.04
N ASP A 50 -6.46 -3.42 -2.99
CA ASP A 50 -6.89 -4.59 -2.21
C ASP A 50 -6.07 -4.72 -0.92
N SER A 51 -5.95 -3.62 -0.17
CA SER A 51 -5.79 -3.75 1.28
C SER A 51 -7.12 -4.27 1.83
N THR A 52 -7.40 -5.56 1.60
CA THR A 52 -8.50 -6.27 2.24
C THR A 52 -8.34 -5.99 3.73
N PRO A 53 -9.27 -5.23 4.34
CA PRO A 53 -9.01 -4.68 5.65
C PRO A 53 -8.78 -5.86 6.60
N PHE A 54 -7.62 -5.87 7.26
CA PHE A 54 -7.22 -6.92 8.20
C PHE A 54 -8.29 -7.15 9.28
N VAL A 55 -9.13 -6.14 9.51
CA VAL A 55 -10.36 -6.20 10.29
C VAL A 55 -11.55 -6.05 9.34
N PRO A 56 -12.50 -7.02 9.28
CA PRO A 56 -13.69 -6.91 8.44
C PRO A 56 -14.47 -5.62 8.75
N GLU A 57 -14.98 -4.91 7.74
CA GLU A 57 -15.81 -3.70 7.98
C GLU A 57 -17.07 -3.97 8.84
N THR A 58 -17.47 -5.24 8.97
CA THR A 58 -18.57 -5.68 9.83
C THR A 58 -18.17 -5.91 11.29
N ALA A 59 -16.88 -5.78 11.64
CA ALA A 59 -16.41 -5.95 13.00
C ALA A 59 -17.11 -4.95 13.93
N PRO A 60 -17.57 -5.38 15.13
CA PRO A 60 -18.22 -4.50 16.09
C PRO A 60 -17.40 -3.25 16.45
N SER A 61 -16.07 -3.38 16.48
CA SER A 61 -15.14 -2.26 16.70
C SER A 61 -15.19 -1.21 15.58
N LEU A 62 -15.23 -1.63 14.32
CA LEU A 62 -15.32 -0.71 13.18
C LEU A 62 -16.69 -0.05 13.06
N ARG A 63 -17.76 -0.76 13.44
CA ARG A 63 -19.10 -0.15 13.56
C ARG A 63 -19.13 0.95 14.63
N ALA A 64 -18.53 0.71 15.79
CA ALA A 64 -18.43 1.71 16.85
C ALA A 64 -17.62 2.94 16.40
N VAL A 65 -16.49 2.73 15.72
CA VAL A 65 -15.68 3.84 15.15
C VAL A 65 -16.47 4.61 14.10
N LYS A 66 -17.20 3.94 13.21
CA LYS A 66 -18.03 4.57 12.19
C LYS A 66 -19.18 5.38 12.78
N GLU A 67 -19.84 4.87 13.81
CA GLU A 67 -20.92 5.56 14.52
C GLU A 67 -20.40 6.77 15.33
N MET A 68 -19.21 6.63 15.90
CA MET A 68 -18.53 7.74 16.57
C MET A 68 -18.11 8.83 15.57
N ASP A 69 -17.58 8.47 14.40
CA ASP A 69 -17.20 9.42 13.34
C ASP A 69 -18.42 10.07 12.66
N SER A 70 -19.56 9.37 12.56
CA SER A 70 -20.81 9.95 12.04
C SER A 70 -21.44 10.95 13.01
N THR A 71 -21.30 10.72 14.32
CA THR A 71 -21.94 11.52 15.37
C THR A 71 -21.06 12.68 15.86
N PHE A 72 -19.75 12.43 16.00
CA PHE A 72 -18.79 13.36 16.61
C PHE A 72 -17.63 13.73 15.69
N GLY A 73 -17.42 12.98 14.60
CA GLY A 73 -16.40 13.25 13.59
C GLY A 73 -16.99 14.01 12.39
N ASN A 74 -16.32 13.88 11.23
CA ASN A 74 -16.79 14.47 9.97
C ASN A 74 -17.19 13.41 8.93
N GLY A 75 -17.38 12.16 9.37
CA GLY A 75 -17.86 11.05 8.57
C GLY A 75 -16.86 10.51 7.53
N LYS A 76 -15.59 10.91 7.59
CA LYS A 76 -14.54 10.52 6.63
C LYS A 76 -13.42 9.69 7.25
N SER A 77 -13.43 9.45 8.55
CA SER A 77 -12.32 8.81 9.27
C SER A 77 -12.44 7.28 9.20
N ARG A 78 -11.51 6.64 8.47
CA ARG A 78 -11.43 5.17 8.37
C ARG A 78 -10.35 4.55 9.26
N SER A 79 -9.47 5.38 9.84
CA SER A 79 -8.30 4.97 10.62
C SER A 79 -7.77 6.14 11.47
N PHE A 80 -7.01 5.83 12.52
CA PHE A 80 -6.28 6.82 13.34
C PHE A 80 -4.80 6.42 13.46
N ILE A 81 -3.92 7.42 13.62
CA ILE A 81 -2.47 7.24 13.81
C ILE A 81 -2.05 8.08 15.01
N VAL A 82 -1.14 7.55 15.83
CA VAL A 82 -0.52 8.27 16.95
C VAL A 82 0.97 8.40 16.67
N VAL A 83 1.48 9.62 16.67
CA VAL A 83 2.90 9.93 16.47
C VAL A 83 3.48 10.36 17.82
N VAL A 84 4.51 9.67 18.28
CA VAL A 84 5.21 9.95 19.54
C VAL A 84 6.66 10.28 19.25
N ALA A 85 7.18 11.34 19.86
CA ALA A 85 8.60 11.68 19.84
C ALA A 85 9.20 11.35 21.20
N GLU A 86 10.32 10.63 21.22
CA GLU A 86 11.02 10.26 22.45
C GLU A 86 12.49 10.67 22.35
N ARG A 87 13.03 11.23 23.44
CA ARG A 87 14.46 11.50 23.57
C ARG A 87 14.93 11.24 25.01
N LYS A 88 15.90 10.34 25.14
CA LYS A 88 16.64 10.14 26.39
C LYS A 88 17.34 11.42 26.83
N GLY A 89 17.12 11.84 28.06
CA GLY A 89 17.58 13.12 28.61
C GLY A 89 16.64 14.30 28.38
N GLY A 90 15.42 14.04 27.88
CA GLY A 90 14.37 15.04 27.72
C GLY A 90 14.25 15.60 26.30
N LEU A 91 13.04 15.98 25.91
CA LEU A 91 12.76 16.67 24.66
C LEU A 91 13.36 18.08 24.68
N THR A 92 14.02 18.44 23.59
CA THR A 92 14.55 19.79 23.38
C THR A 92 13.53 20.68 22.66
N THR A 93 13.81 21.99 22.63
CA THR A 93 13.03 22.95 21.84
C THR A 93 12.99 22.59 20.36
N GLU A 94 14.07 22.04 19.81
CA GLU A 94 14.10 21.59 18.41
C GLU A 94 13.22 20.37 18.16
N ASP A 95 13.13 19.41 19.11
CA ASP A 95 12.20 18.27 19.00
C ASP A 95 10.76 18.74 19.00
N THR A 96 10.44 19.65 19.92
CA THR A 96 9.12 20.26 20.00
C THR A 96 8.78 20.99 18.70
N ARG A 97 9.73 21.75 18.14
CA ARG A 97 9.54 22.45 16.87
C ARG A 97 9.32 21.46 15.73
N TYR A 98 10.05 20.35 15.71
CA TYR A 98 9.89 19.31 14.71
C TYR A 98 8.48 18.69 14.76
N VAL A 99 8.03 18.27 15.94
CA VAL A 99 6.70 17.65 16.12
C VAL A 99 5.57 18.63 15.77
N THR A 100 5.66 19.88 16.22
CA THR A 100 4.66 20.92 15.88
C THR A 100 4.64 21.23 14.39
N THR A 101 5.81 21.30 13.74
CA THR A 101 5.89 21.50 12.28
C THR A 101 5.30 20.31 11.52
N LEU A 102 5.51 19.09 12.00
CA LEU A 102 4.91 17.88 11.40
C LEU A 102 3.38 17.92 11.53
N ALA A 103 2.86 18.25 12.72
CA ALA A 103 1.42 18.40 12.95
C ALA A 103 0.81 19.43 11.98
N SER A 104 1.42 20.61 11.84
CA SER A 104 0.95 21.64 10.90
C SER A 104 1.04 21.22 9.43
N ARG A 105 1.92 20.28 9.06
CA ARG A 105 1.98 19.72 7.70
C ARG A 105 0.86 18.71 7.47
N LEU A 106 0.58 17.86 8.45
CA LEU A 106 -0.52 16.89 8.39
C LEU A 106 -1.88 17.59 8.36
N GLU A 107 -2.06 18.66 9.14
CA GLU A 107 -3.29 19.45 9.15
C GLU A 107 -3.59 20.10 7.79
N LYS A 108 -2.54 20.47 7.03
CA LYS A 108 -2.68 21.03 5.69
C LYS A 108 -3.00 19.98 4.62
N ASP A 109 -2.79 18.69 4.88
CA ASP A 109 -3.16 17.62 3.96
C ASP A 109 -4.63 17.24 4.13
N THR A 110 -5.52 18.07 3.58
CA THR A 110 -6.97 17.82 3.62
C THR A 110 -7.43 16.67 2.73
N THR A 111 -6.53 16.08 1.94
CA THR A 111 -6.85 14.96 1.04
C THR A 111 -6.78 13.64 1.78
N ASN A 112 -5.76 13.45 2.62
CA ASN A 112 -5.54 12.20 3.35
C ASN A 112 -5.80 12.31 4.87
N VAL A 113 -5.74 13.52 5.42
CA VAL A 113 -5.88 13.76 6.86
C VAL A 113 -7.16 14.52 7.14
N THR A 114 -7.95 13.92 8.00
CA THR A 114 -9.30 14.36 8.30
C THR A 114 -9.34 15.27 9.53
N TYR A 115 -8.43 15.04 10.48
CA TYR A 115 -8.30 15.79 11.73
C TYR A 115 -6.91 15.54 12.32
N VAL A 116 -6.33 16.55 12.96
CA VAL A 116 -5.07 16.47 13.70
C VAL A 116 -5.29 17.05 15.10
N GLN A 117 -4.93 16.29 16.13
CA GLN A 117 -4.80 16.79 17.49
C GLN A 117 -3.32 16.89 17.83
N ASP A 118 -2.88 18.05 18.30
CA ASP A 118 -1.46 18.32 18.54
C ASP A 118 -1.18 18.92 19.94
N LEU A 119 0.08 19.28 20.17
CA LEU A 119 0.59 19.84 21.43
C LEU A 119 0.58 21.38 21.45
N SER A 120 -0.06 22.04 20.50
CA SER A 120 -0.03 23.50 20.40
C SER A 120 -0.87 24.17 21.49
N GLU A 121 -1.92 23.48 21.99
CA GLU A 121 -2.66 23.91 23.16
C GLU A 121 -1.88 23.62 24.47
N PRO A 122 -1.62 24.63 25.32
CA PRO A 122 -0.84 24.44 26.55
C PRO A 122 -1.44 23.42 27.54
N GLN A 123 -2.77 23.28 27.54
CA GLN A 123 -3.47 22.33 28.40
C GLN A 123 -3.27 20.89 27.91
N LEU A 124 -3.40 20.66 26.61
CA LEU A 124 -3.16 19.35 25.98
C LEU A 124 -1.69 18.94 26.11
N ARG A 125 -0.77 19.88 25.94
CA ARG A 125 0.67 19.62 26.08
C ARG A 125 1.02 19.02 27.45
N LYS A 126 0.44 19.54 28.54
CA LYS A 126 0.68 18.98 29.88
C LYS A 126 0.13 17.58 30.06
N ALA A 127 -0.98 17.25 29.40
CA ALA A 127 -1.61 15.94 29.49
C ALA A 127 -0.90 14.89 28.61
N LEU A 128 -0.29 15.33 27.50
CA LEU A 128 0.30 14.47 26.47
C LEU A 128 1.83 14.35 26.56
N THR A 129 2.50 15.14 27.40
CA THR A 129 3.92 15.01 27.71
C THR A 129 4.10 14.15 28.98
N SER A 130 5.06 13.22 28.94
CA SER A 130 5.48 12.39 30.06
C SER A 130 5.95 13.24 31.24
N LYS A 131 5.84 12.68 32.45
CA LYS A 131 6.25 13.35 33.70
C LYS A 131 7.74 13.68 33.74
N ASP A 132 8.56 12.88 33.06
CA ASP A 132 10.01 13.07 32.92
C ASP A 132 10.40 13.98 31.74
N GLY A 133 9.44 14.36 30.89
CA GLY A 133 9.67 15.20 29.73
C GLY A 133 10.44 14.52 28.59
N GLU A 134 10.60 13.19 28.62
CA GLU A 134 11.29 12.45 27.55
C GLU A 134 10.40 12.15 26.35
N ALA A 135 9.07 12.20 26.52
CA ALA A 135 8.06 11.99 25.48
C ALA A 135 6.90 12.99 25.60
#